data_AF-A0A1Q2D907-F1
#
_entry.id   AF-A0A1Q2D907-F1
#
_cell.length_a   1.000
_cell.length_b   1.000
_cell.length_c   1.000
_cell.angle_alpha   90.00
_cell.angle_beta   90.00
_cell.angle_gamma   90.00
#
_symmetry.space_group_name_H-M   'P 1'
#
loop_
_entity.id
_entity.type
_entity.pdbx_description
1 polymer ?
#
loop_
_entity_poly.entity_id
_entity_poly.type
_entity_poly.pdbx_seq_one_letter_code
_entity_poly.pdbx_strand_id
1 'polypeptide(L)' 'MIYVGGSFLSFLGIIVLLISFKTEFKNLNVSQKLGIILTAIGVVIPFLIGTINGFINNK' A
#
# COMPACT_ATOMS: atom_id res chain seq x y z
N MET A 1 -4.73 -18.51 -1.88
CA MET A 1 -4.15 -18.31 -0.54
C MET A 1 -2.85 -17.50 -0.56
N ILE A 2 -1.82 -17.90 -1.32
CA ILE A 2 -0.53 -17.16 -1.37
C ILE A 2 -0.71 -15.71 -1.87
N TYR A 3 -1.55 -15.49 -2.88
CA TYR A 3 -1.82 -14.15 -3.43
C TYR A 3 -2.48 -13.22 -2.40
N VAL A 4 -3.44 -13.73 -1.61
CA VAL A 4 -4.13 -12.97 -0.57
C VAL A 4 -3.19 -12.63 0.58
N GLY A 5 -2.36 -13.60 1.01
CA GLY A 5 -1.34 -13.37 2.02
C GLY A 5 -0.29 -12.34 1.57
N GLY A 6 0.16 -12.43 0.32
CA GLY A 6 1.09 -11.48 -0.28
C GLY A 6 0.54 -10.06 -0.37
N SER A 7 -0.72 -9.90 -0.81
CA SER A 7 -1.37 -8.58 -0.85
C SER A 7 -1.54 -7.97 0.55
N PHE A 8 -1.89 -8.79 1.55
CA PHE A 8 -2.00 -8.33 2.93
C PHE A 8 -0.64 -7.92 3.53
N LEU A 9 0.41 -8.72 3.31
CA LEU A 9 1.78 -8.41 3.71
C LEU A 9 2.29 -7.12 3.05
N SER A 10 2.07 -6.95 1.76
CA SER A 10 2.45 -5.73 1.03
C SER A 10 1.71 -4.50 1.56
N PHE A 11 0.42 -4.63 1.88
CA PHE A 11 -0.37 -3.55 2.48
C PHE A 11 0.17 -3.14 3.86
N LEU A 12 0.49 -4.11 4.73
CA LEU A 12 1.15 -3.84 6.01
C LEU A 12 2.53 -3.20 5.82
N GLY A 13 3.31 -3.66 4.84
CA GLY A 13 4.61 -3.09 4.52
C GLY A 13 4.53 -1.60 4.15
N ILE A 14 3.51 -1.19 3.41
CA ILE A 14 3.28 0.23 3.09
C ILE A 14 2.82 1.03 4.30
N ILE A 15 1.99 0.49 5.17
CA ILE A 15 1.63 1.17 6.43
C ILE A 15 2.89 1.44 7.25
N VAL A 16 3.76 0.44 7.42
CA VAL A 16 5.03 0.58 8.14
C VAL A 16 5.91 1.62 7.45
N LEU A 17 6.08 1.54 6.13
CA LEU A 17 6.89 2.49 5.37
C LEU A 17 6.39 3.94 5.54
N LEU A 18 5.09 4.18 5.44
CA LEU A 18 4.50 5.51 5.62
C LEU A 18 4.66 6.04 7.05
N ILE A 19 4.54 5.17 8.07
CA ILE A 19 4.77 5.55 9.47
C ILE A 19 6.25 5.87 9.71
N SER A 20 7.16 5.02 9.23
CA SER A 20 8.61 5.20 9.39
C SER A 20 9.11 6.48 8.72
N PHE A 21 8.56 6.83 7.56
CA PHE A 21 8.94 8.06 6.85
C PHE A 21 8.09 9.26 7.22
N LYS A 22 7.10 9.17 8.12
CA LYS A 22 6.19 10.29 8.46
C LYS A 22 6.93 11.57 8.84
N THR A 23 7.98 11.45 9.65
CA THR A 23 8.79 12.58 10.15
C THR A 23 9.78 13.08 9.09
N GLU A 24 10.42 12.16 8.37
CA GLU A 24 11.40 12.48 7.32
C GLU A 24 10.76 12.90 5.98
N PHE A 25 9.46 12.71 5.82
CA PHE A 25 8.75 12.96 4.55
C PHE A 25 8.92 14.39 4.06
N LYS A 26 9.03 15.35 4.98
CA LYS A 26 9.26 16.76 4.66
C LYS A 26 10.63 17.00 4.03
N ASN A 27 11.63 16.22 4.45
CA ASN A 27 13.02 16.30 4.02
C ASN A 27 13.31 15.49 2.74
N LEU A 28 12.38 14.64 2.31
CA LEU A 28 12.54 13.87 1.07
C LEU A 28 12.50 14.77 -0.17
N ASN A 29 13.32 14.40 -1.17
CA ASN A 29 13.30 15.05 -2.47
C ASN A 29 12.03 14.66 -3.26
N VAL A 30 11.76 15.37 -4.36
CA VAL A 30 10.53 15.18 -5.15
C VAL A 30 10.43 13.75 -5.69
N SER A 31 11.52 13.18 -6.18
CA SER A 31 11.55 11.81 -6.74
C SER A 31 11.26 10.75 -5.68
N GLN A 32 11.78 10.89 -4.46
CA GLN A 32 11.51 10.00 -3.33
C GLN A 32 10.04 10.08 -2.92
N LYS A 33 9.47 11.28 -2.83
CA LYS A 33 8.04 11.47 -2.55
C LYS A 33 7.17 10.79 -3.59
N LEU A 34 7.48 11.00 -4.88
CA LEU A 34 6.76 10.34 -5.98
C LEU A 34 6.89 8.83 -5.92
N GLY A 35 8.08 8.29 -5.64
CA GLY A 35 8.29 6.85 -5.49
C GLY A 35 7.42 6.24 -4.39
N ILE A 36 7.34 6.90 -3.23
CA ILE A 36 6.49 6.42 -2.13
C ILE A 36 5.00 6.50 -2.50
N ILE A 37 4.56 7.60 -3.12
CA ILE A 37 3.16 7.76 -3.55
C ILE A 37 2.79 6.70 -4.59
N LEU A 38 3.64 6.49 -5.61
CA LEU A 38 3.39 5.48 -6.65
C LEU A 38 3.35 4.06 -6.07
N THR A 39 4.24 3.75 -5.12
CA THR A 39 4.25 2.46 -4.43
C THR A 39 3.00 2.28 -3.58
N ALA A 40 2.58 3.32 -2.85
CA ALA A 40 1.36 3.30 -2.06
C ALA A 40 0.13 3.06 -2.94
N ILE A 41 0.00 3.79 -4.06
CA ILE A 41 -1.07 3.62 -5.04
C ILE A 41 -1.07 2.19 -5.60
N GLY A 42 0.11 1.70 -5.99
CA GLY A 42 0.28 0.38 -6.62
C GLY A 42 -0.10 -0.81 -5.74
N VAL A 43 -0.16 -0.65 -4.42
CA VAL A 43 -0.58 -1.71 -3.50
C VAL A 43 -1.95 -1.43 -2.89
N VAL A 44 -2.24 -0.20 -2.49
CA VAL A 44 -3.50 0.16 -1.83
C VAL A 44 -4.67 0.00 -2.80
N ILE A 45 -4.54 0.45 -4.07
CA ILE A 45 -5.65 0.35 -5.03
C ILE A 45 -6.01 -1.11 -5.33
N PRO A 46 -5.08 -1.99 -5.74
CA PRO A 46 -5.43 -3.39 -5.98
C PRO A 46 -5.94 -4.11 -4.74
N PHE A 47 -5.40 -3.79 -3.55
CA PHE A 47 -5.88 -4.34 -2.28
C PHE A 47 -7.33 -3.94 -1.99
N LEU A 48 -7.68 -2.66 -2.16
CA LEU A 48 -9.04 -2.16 -1.97
C LEU A 48 -10.01 -2.78 -2.97
N ILE A 49 -9.64 -2.84 -4.26
CA ILE A 49 -10.46 -3.47 -5.29
C ILE A 49 -10.69 -4.95 -4.97
N GLY A 50 -9.64 -5.68 -4.60
CA GLY A 50 -9.74 -7.08 -4.20
C GLY A 50 -10.62 -7.28 -2.97
N THR A 51 -10.50 -6.40 -1.97
CA THR A 51 -11.30 -6.45 -0.73
C THR A 51 -12.77 -6.15 -1.00
N ILE A 52 -13.07 -5.09 -1.76
CA ILE A 52 -14.44 -4.71 -2.11
C ILE A 52 -15.09 -5.81 -2.96
N ASN A 53 -14.36 -6.36 -3.94
CA ASN A 53 -14.88 -7.43 -4.77
C ASN A 53 -15.11 -8.73 -3.98
N GLY A 54 -14.25 -9.06 -3.01
CA GLY A 54 -14.47 -10.20 -2.10
C GLY A 54 -15.71 -9.98 -1.23
N PHE A 55 -15.83 -8.78 -0.65
CA PHE A 55 -16.96 -8.40 0.21
C PHE A 55 -18.30 -8.39 -0.55
N ILE A 56 -18.36 -7.77 -1.73
CA ILE A 56 -19.58 -7.69 -2.55
C ILE A 56 -19.99 -9.06 -3.09
N ASN A 57 -19.02 -9.87 -3.54
CA ASN A 57 -19.31 -11.20 -4.08
C ASN A 57 -19.41 -12.30 -3.01
N ASN A 58 -19.37 -11.92 -1.72
CA ASN A 58 -19.46 -12.82 -0.58
C ASN A 58 -18.47 -14.01 -0.66
N LYS A 59 -17.24 -13.72 -1.10
CA LYS A 59 -16.13 -14.67 -1.26
C LYS A 59 -14.94 -14.29 -0.38
#